data_AF-A0A6V7KCA2-F1
#
_entry.id   AF-A0A6V7KCA2-F1
#
_cell.length_a   1.000
_cell.length_b   1.000
_cell.length_c   1.000
_cell.angle_alpha   90.00
_cell.angle_beta   90.00
_cell.angle_gamma   90.00
#
_symmetry.space_group_name_H-M   'P 1'
#
loop_
_entity.id
_entity.type
_entity.pdbx_description
1 polymer ?
#
loop_
_entity_poly.entity_id
_entity_poly.type
_entity_poly.pdbx_seq_one_letter_code
_entity_poly.pdbx_strand_id
1 'polypeptide(L)'
;NGCLKIIDRKKHIFKLSQGEYIVPEKIENIYIRSQYVHQVFVHGESLKSCVVAVVVPDVDVVKCWALENNIPGTLSVLCANPEVKRLIHDDMLAWGREAGLKSFEQ
;
A
#
# COMPACT_ATOMS: atom_id res chain seq x y z
N ASN A 1 7.52 -34.56 4.67
CA ASN A 1 6.76 -33.30 4.88
C ASN A 1 7.27 -32.24 3.91
N GLY A 2 6.87 -32.31 2.65
CA GLY A 2 7.24 -31.35 1.61
C GLY A 2 6.03 -30.51 1.24
N CYS A 3 5.96 -29.28 1.75
CA CYS A 3 4.92 -28.34 1.37
C CYS A 3 5.53 -27.37 0.35
N LEU A 4 5.11 -27.47 -0.91
CA LEU A 4 5.49 -26.52 -1.94
C LEU A 4 4.60 -25.28 -1.76
N LYS A 5 5.21 -24.14 -1.44
CA LYS A 5 4.49 -22.86 -1.30
C LYS A 5 4.81 -21.99 -2.50
N ILE A 6 3.78 -21.57 -3.22
CA ILE A 6 3.90 -20.58 -4.28
C ILE A 6 4.03 -19.21 -3.60
N ILE A 7 5.08 -18.48 -3.94
CA ILE A 7 5.45 -17.22 -3.28
C ILE A 7 5.35 -16.02 -4.22
N ASP A 8 5.87 -16.11 -5.45
CA ASP A 8 5.72 -15.07 -6.50
C ASP A 8 6.32 -15.58 -7.84
N ARG A 9 6.18 -14.80 -8.91
CA ARG A 9 6.85 -14.95 -10.21
C ARG A 9 8.30 -14.45 -10.14
N LYS A 10 9.25 -15.24 -10.66
CA LYS A 10 10.70 -14.92 -10.70
C LYS A 10 11.05 -13.54 -11.28
N LYS A 11 10.23 -12.98 -12.18
CA LYS A 11 10.47 -11.66 -12.81
C LYS A 11 9.92 -10.47 -12.00
N HIS A 12 9.06 -10.70 -11.02
CA HIS A 12 8.45 -9.66 -10.19
C HIS A 12 9.14 -9.48 -8.84
N ILE A 13 9.93 -10.46 -8.40
CA ILE A 13 10.79 -10.31 -7.22
C ILE A 13 12.00 -9.46 -7.59
N PHE A 14 12.24 -8.39 -6.84
CA PHE A 14 13.43 -7.55 -6.99
C PHE A 14 14.25 -7.53 -5.71
N LYS A 15 15.54 -7.19 -5.85
CA LYS A 15 16.50 -7.15 -4.75
C LYS A 15 16.87 -5.71 -4.48
N LEU A 16 16.68 -5.24 -3.25
CA LEU A 16 17.13 -3.91 -2.84
C LEU A 16 18.66 -3.87 -2.70
N SER A 17 19.22 -2.66 -2.70
CA SER A 17 20.67 -2.41 -2.53
C SER A 17 21.26 -3.10 -1.28
N GLN A 18 20.42 -3.31 -0.27
CA GLN A 18 20.76 -3.88 1.03
C GLN A 18 20.90 -5.41 1.03
N GLY A 19 20.49 -6.08 -0.05
CA GLY A 19 20.54 -7.55 -0.13
C GLY A 19 19.18 -8.24 0.02
N GLU A 20 18.17 -7.55 0.57
CA GLU A 20 16.84 -8.09 0.82
C GLU A 20 16.06 -8.26 -0.50
N TYR A 21 15.31 -9.36 -0.60
CA TYR A 21 14.39 -9.62 -1.69
C TYR A 21 12.99 -9.16 -1.31
N ILE A 22 12.38 -8.35 -2.18
CA ILE A 22 11.04 -7.81 -1.98
C ILE A 22 10.10 -8.49 -2.95
N VAL A 23 8.93 -8.83 -2.41
CA VAL A 23 7.84 -9.49 -3.10
C VAL A 23 6.70 -8.47 -3.22
N PRO A 24 6.61 -7.70 -4.31
CA PRO A 24 5.61 -6.64 -4.44
C PRO A 24 4.19 -7.18 -4.34
N GLU A 25 3.92 -8.36 -4.91
CA GLU A 25 2.59 -8.99 -4.88
C GLU A 25 2.11 -9.26 -3.45
N LYS A 26 3.03 -9.61 -2.53
CA LYS A 26 2.70 -9.79 -1.11
C LYS A 26 2.28 -8.48 -0.47
N ILE A 27 3.05 -7.41 -0.71
CA ILE A 27 2.82 -6.08 -0.15
C ILE A 27 1.51 -5.49 -0.71
N GLU A 28 1.30 -5.59 -2.02
CA GLU A 28 0.07 -5.19 -2.70
C GLU A 28 -1.15 -5.90 -2.12
N ASN A 29 -1.08 -7.22 -1.94
CA ASN A 29 -2.16 -8.01 -1.35
C ASN A 29 -2.46 -7.65 0.12
N ILE A 30 -1.49 -7.11 0.86
CA ILE A 30 -1.72 -6.62 2.22
C ILE A 30 -2.45 -5.28 2.18
N TYR A 31 -1.94 -4.33 1.40
CA TYR A 31 -2.50 -2.98 1.34
C TYR A 31 -3.88 -2.92 0.69
N ILE A 32 -4.19 -3.80 -0.27
CA ILE A 32 -5.51 -3.88 -0.89
C ILE A 32 -6.60 -4.39 0.08
N ARG A 33 -6.23 -4.87 1.28
CA ARG A 33 -7.20 -5.20 2.35
C ARG A 33 -7.76 -3.96 3.04
N SER A 34 -7.10 -2.81 2.88
CA SER A 34 -7.62 -1.54 3.35
C SER A 34 -8.87 -1.16 2.56
N GLN A 35 -9.96 -0.85 3.26
CA GLN A 35 -11.19 -0.37 2.63
C GLN A 35 -11.00 0.97 1.88
N TYR A 36 -9.94 1.71 2.20
CA TYR A 36 -9.66 2.99 1.57
C TYR A 36 -8.84 2.86 0.28
N VAL A 37 -8.29 1.68 -0.01
CA VAL A 37 -7.40 1.43 -1.14
C VAL A 37 -8.13 0.58 -2.19
N HIS A 38 -8.33 1.16 -3.37
CA HIS A 38 -8.94 0.44 -4.50
C HIS A 38 -7.90 -0.34 -5.29
N GLN A 39 -6.74 0.27 -5.55
CA GLN A 39 -5.64 -0.36 -6.27
C GLN A 39 -4.31 0.09 -5.70
N VAL A 40 -3.35 -0.82 -5.64
CA VAL A 40 -1.98 -0.54 -5.19
C VAL A 40 -1.00 -1.18 -6.16
N PHE A 41 0.07 -0.45 -6.46
CA PHE A 41 1.16 -0.93 -7.29
C PHE A 41 2.48 -0.63 -6.62
N VAL A 42 3.26 -1.66 -6.30
CA VAL A 42 4.54 -1.54 -5.61
C VAL A 42 5.67 -1.70 -6.62
N HIS A 43 6.54 -0.70 -6.65
CA HIS A 43 7.72 -0.70 -7.47
C HIS A 43 8.98 -0.48 -6.63
N GLY A 44 10.03 -1.21 -6.92
CA GLY A 44 11.32 -0.98 -6.30
C GLY A 44 12.43 -1.12 -7.31
N GLU A 45 13.47 -0.31 -7.12
CA GLU A 45 14.64 -0.29 -7.97
C GLU A 45 15.82 -0.88 -7.20
N SER A 46 16.62 -1.74 -7.84
CA SER A 46 17.72 -2.44 -7.15
C SER A 46 18.82 -1.53 -6.60
N LEU A 47 18.91 -0.31 -7.14
CA LEU A 47 19.86 0.71 -6.71
C LEU A 47 19.35 1.51 -5.51
N LYS A 48 18.07 1.39 -5.16
CA LYS A 48 17.44 2.10 -4.05
C LYS A 48 17.26 1.18 -2.85
N SER A 49 17.31 1.78 -1.67
CA SER A 49 17.14 1.09 -0.39
C SER A 49 15.68 1.05 0.07
N CYS A 50 14.78 1.70 -0.68
CA CYS A 50 13.37 1.87 -0.36
C CYS A 50 12.52 1.46 -1.57
N VAL A 51 11.31 0.98 -1.32
CA VAL A 51 10.29 0.77 -2.34
C VAL A 51 9.38 1.99 -2.43
N VAL A 52 8.74 2.16 -3.57
CA VAL A 52 7.70 3.17 -3.78
C VAL A 52 6.41 2.45 -4.15
N ALA A 53 5.29 2.91 -3.61
CA ALA A 53 3.98 2.38 -3.94
C ALA A 53 3.11 3.50 -4.53
N VAL A 54 2.38 3.17 -5.59
CA VAL A 54 1.32 4.01 -6.15
C VAL A 54 0.00 3.46 -5.65
N VAL A 55 -0.74 4.28 -4.92
CA VAL A 55 -2.01 3.88 -4.29
C VAL A 55 -3.12 4.71 -4.90
N VAL A 56 -4.16 4.02 -5.36
CA VAL A 56 -5.41 4.62 -5.85
C VAL A 56 -6.45 4.45 -4.75
N PRO A 57 -6.90 5.55 -4.12
CA PRO A 57 -7.90 5.46 -3.06
C PRO A 57 -9.30 5.16 -3.63
N ASP A 58 -10.12 4.49 -2.83
CA ASP A 58 -11.51 4.21 -3.18
C ASP A 58 -12.38 5.46 -3.02
N VAL A 59 -13.01 5.86 -4.13
CA VAL A 59 -13.77 7.10 -4.21
C VAL A 59 -15.02 7.07 -3.35
N ASP A 60 -15.68 5.93 -3.27
CA ASP A 60 -16.95 5.80 -2.56
C ASP A 60 -16.71 5.78 -1.06
N VAL A 61 -15.69 5.05 -0.59
CA VAL A 61 -15.32 5.01 0.83
C VAL A 61 -14.79 6.35 1.31
N VAL A 62 -13.91 7.01 0.54
CA VAL A 62 -13.38 8.34 0.89
C VAL A 62 -14.48 9.40 0.91
N LYS A 63 -15.45 9.33 -0.01
CA LYS A 63 -16.63 10.22 0.02
C LYS A 63 -17.50 9.97 1.24
N CYS A 64 -17.77 8.71 1.60
CA CYS A 64 -18.56 8.39 2.79
C CYS A 64 -17.90 8.98 4.05
N TRP A 65 -16.60 8.77 4.20
CA TRP A 65 -15.84 9.35 5.32
C TRP A 65 -15.85 10.88 5.31
N ALA A 66 -15.72 11.50 4.14
CA ALA A 66 -15.76 12.96 4.01
C ALA A 66 -17.13 13.55 4.36
N LEU A 67 -18.23 12.85 4.03
CA LEU A 67 -19.58 13.24 4.43
C LEU A 67 -19.74 13.21 5.95
N GLU A 68 -19.24 12.17 6.62
CA GLU A 68 -19.25 12.08 8.09
C GLU A 68 -18.42 13.18 8.76
N ASN A 69 -17.33 13.59 8.13
CA ASN A 69 -16.44 14.64 8.63
C ASN A 69 -16.81 16.06 8.17
N ASN A 70 -17.95 16.23 7.49
CA ASN A 70 -18.40 17.52 6.94
C ASN A 70 -17.38 18.20 6.02
N ILE A 71 -16.64 17.43 5.21
CA ILE A 71 -15.69 17.95 4.23
C ILE A 71 -16.35 17.89 2.84
N PRO A 72 -16.95 19.00 2.35
CA PRO A 72 -17.53 19.04 1.02
C PRO A 72 -16.41 19.13 -0.03
N GLY A 73 -16.39 18.21 -0.99
CA GLY A 73 -15.45 18.27 -2.10
C GLY A 73 -15.54 17.09 -3.06
N THR A 74 -15.14 17.34 -4.31
CA THR A 74 -14.89 16.28 -5.30
C THR A 74 -13.67 15.46 -4.87
N LEU A 75 -13.51 14.23 -5.40
CA LEU A 75 -12.36 13.36 -5.10
C LEU A 75 -11.01 14.08 -5.15
N SER A 76 -10.76 14.94 -6.15
CA SER A 76 -9.51 15.70 -6.22
C SER A 76 -9.26 16.61 -5.02
N VAL A 77 -10.32 17.19 -4.44
CA VAL A 77 -10.25 18.06 -3.25
C VAL A 77 -10.01 17.21 -2.00
N LEU A 78 -10.69 16.07 -1.89
CA LEU A 78 -10.49 15.12 -0.78
C LEU A 78 -9.08 14.53 -0.81
N CYS A 79 -8.60 14.12 -1.98
CA CYS A 79 -7.23 13.64 -2.17
C CYS A 79 -6.18 14.74 -1.95
N ALA A 80 -6.53 16.02 -2.11
CA ALA A 80 -5.65 17.13 -1.77
C ALA A 80 -5.63 17.43 -0.26
N ASN A 81 -6.67 17.04 0.47
CA ASN A 81 -6.81 17.29 1.89
C ASN A 81 -5.78 16.45 2.69
N PRO A 82 -4.94 17.09 3.53
CA PRO A 82 -3.95 16.38 4.34
C PRO A 82 -4.57 15.40 5.35
N GLU A 83 -5.80 15.63 5.82
CA GLU A 83 -6.47 14.72 6.76
C GLU A 83 -6.81 13.38 6.12
N VAL A 84 -7.36 13.41 4.91
CA VAL A 84 -7.69 12.20 4.13
C VAL A 84 -6.41 11.43 3.78
N LYS A 85 -5.36 12.13 3.35
CA LYS A 85 -4.05 11.49 3.11
C LYS A 85 -3.52 10.81 4.37
N ARG A 86 -3.60 11.49 5.51
CA ARG A 86 -3.14 10.95 6.79
C ARG A 86 -3.95 9.73 7.21
N LEU A 87 -5.28 9.78 7.05
CA LEU A 87 -6.16 8.64 7.34
C LEU A 87 -5.77 7.40 6.52
N ILE A 88 -5.67 7.55 5.20
CA ILE A 88 -5.31 6.44 4.30
C ILE A 88 -3.91 5.91 4.66
N HIS A 89 -2.96 6.82 4.89
CA HIS A 89 -1.59 6.45 5.24
C HIS A 89 -1.52 5.73 6.59
N ASP A 90 -2.23 6.19 7.61
CA ASP A 90 -2.26 5.56 8.94
C ASP A 90 -2.93 4.17 8.88
N ASP A 91 -4.01 4.02 8.10
CA ASP A 91 -4.66 2.72 7.88
C ASP A 91 -3.75 1.75 7.14
N MET A 92 -3.08 2.20 6.07
CA MET A 92 -2.08 1.41 5.37
C MET A 92 -0.93 1.00 6.31
N LEU A 93 -0.43 1.91 7.15
CA LEU A 93 0.61 1.60 8.14
C LEU A 93 0.14 0.58 9.17
N ALA A 94 -1.13 0.63 9.60
CA ALA A 94 -1.71 -0.35 10.50
C ALA A 94 -1.73 -1.74 9.87
N TRP A 95 -2.21 -1.86 8.62
CA TRP A 95 -2.20 -3.11 7.86
C TRP A 95 -0.78 -3.63 7.62
N GLY A 96 0.17 -2.75 7.31
CA GLY A 96 1.57 -3.13 7.13
C GLY A 96 2.19 -3.68 8.42
N ARG A 97 1.89 -3.08 9.58
CA ARG A 97 2.33 -3.58 10.89
C ARG A 97 1.67 -4.92 11.23
N GLU A 98 0.38 -5.06 10.97
CA GLU A 98 -0.36 -6.30 11.24
C GLU A 98 0.16 -7.46 10.39
N ALA A 99 0.51 -7.19 9.13
CA ALA A 99 1.11 -8.19 8.25
C ALA A 99 2.61 -8.44 8.51
N GLY A 100 3.22 -7.71 9.46
CA GLY A 100 4.62 -7.84 9.82
C GLY A 100 5.58 -7.36 8.72
N LEU A 101 5.17 -6.37 7.92
CA LEU A 101 6.05 -5.72 6.95
C LEU A 101 7.19 -5.02 7.70
N LYS A 102 8.41 -5.20 7.19
CA LYS A 102 9.60 -4.53 7.76
C LYS A 102 9.62 -3.07 7.34
N SER A 103 10.38 -2.24 8.04
CA SER A 103 10.45 -0.78 7.80
C SER A 103 10.96 -0.37 6.41
N PHE A 104 11.48 -1.31 5.61
CA PHE A 104 11.88 -1.06 4.21
C PHE A 104 10.83 -1.55 3.18
N GLU A 105 9.76 -2.21 3.65
CA GLU A 105 8.57 -2.61 2.90
C GLU A 105 7.37 -1.66 3.17
N GLN A 106 7.52 -0.74 4.13
CA GLN A 106 6.55 0.30 4.51
C GLN A 106 6.92 1.65 3.91
#